data_AF-A0A919QYC3-F1
#
_entry.id   AF-A0A919QYC3-F1
#
_cell.length_a   1.000
_cell.length_b   1.000
_cell.length_c   1.000
_cell.angle_alpha   90.00
_cell.angle_beta   90.00
_cell.angle_gamma   90.00
#
_symmetry.space_group_name_H-M   'P 1'
#
loop_
_entity.id
_entity.type
_entity.pdbx_description
1 polymer ?
#
loop_
_entity_poly.entity_id
_entity_poly.type
_entity_poly.pdbx_seq_one_letter_code
_entity_poly.pdbx_strand_id
1 'polypeptide(L)'
;MASGFEVVPESLVDGAGRLDAHGERYAAAIRQLRERGTGGASWGDVGLFEVLRMAYAECSETALDAFTRLGDTIQATGDGLRQVAANTRATETTITAALQGDQWV
;
A
#
# COMPACT_ATOMS: atom_id res chain seq x y z
N MET A 1 8.04 32.76 -8.44
CA MET A 1 8.56 32.05 -7.25
C MET A 1 8.03 30.63 -7.32
N ALA A 2 8.86 29.66 -7.69
CA ALA A 2 8.45 28.26 -7.64
C ALA A 2 8.43 27.83 -6.17
N SER A 3 7.27 27.48 -5.62
CA SER A 3 7.22 26.83 -4.31
C SER A 3 7.85 25.45 -4.46
N GLY A 4 9.14 25.34 -4.14
CA GLY A 4 9.79 24.05 -4.02
C GLY A 4 9.14 23.29 -2.86
N PHE A 5 8.64 22.09 -3.14
CA PHE A 5 8.22 21.18 -2.08
C PHE A 5 9.48 20.76 -1.35
N GLU A 6 9.60 21.09 -0.06
CA GLU A 6 10.71 20.58 0.76
C GLU A 6 10.49 19.08 0.95
N VAL A 7 11.33 18.29 0.31
CA VAL A 7 11.29 16.83 0.39
C VAL A 7 12.45 16.39 1.26
N VAL A 8 12.14 15.90 2.46
CA VAL A 8 13.12 15.31 3.37
C VAL A 8 13.19 13.80 3.10
N PRO A 9 14.27 13.27 2.49
CA PRO A 9 14.35 11.87 2.11
C PRO A 9 14.19 10.90 3.27
N GLU A 10 14.65 11.25 4.48
CA GLU A 10 14.43 10.39 5.66
C GLU A 10 12.96 10.26 6.03
N SER A 11 12.19 11.35 5.96
CA SER A 11 10.76 11.32 6.25
C SER A 11 9.98 10.48 5.25
N LEU A 12 10.40 10.46 3.98
CA LEU A 12 9.82 9.59 2.96
C LEU A 12 10.11 8.12 3.23
N VAL A 13 11.34 7.79 3.66
CA VAL A 13 11.74 6.42 4.01
C VAL A 13 11.00 5.94 5.26
N ASP A 14 10.85 6.77 6.29
CA ASP A 14 10.05 6.45 7.48
C ASP A 14 8.58 6.21 7.09
N GLY A 15 8.03 7.07 6.23
CA GLY A 15 6.69 6.90 5.67
C GLY A 15 6.52 5.56 4.94
N ALA A 16 7.49 5.20 4.09
CA ALA A 16 7.49 3.91 3.40
C ALA A 16 7.53 2.73 4.38
N GLY A 17 8.39 2.78 5.40
CA GLY A 17 8.48 1.73 6.42
C GLY A 17 7.19 1.54 7.23
N ARG A 18 6.47 2.64 7.51
CA ARG A 18 5.14 2.56 8.14
C ARG A 18 4.11 1.92 7.22
N LEU A 19 4.15 2.22 5.92
CA LEU A 19 3.27 1.62 4.92
C LEU A 19 3.55 0.12 4.76
N ASP A 20 4.81 -0.32 4.83
CA ASP A 20 5.16 -1.75 4.81
C ASP A 20 4.54 -2.49 6.00
N ALA A 21 4.79 -1.98 7.21
CA ALA A 21 4.25 -2.58 8.43
C ALA A 21 2.72 -2.57 8.45
N HIS A 22 2.09 -1.55 7.87
CA HIS A 22 0.63 -1.49 7.72
C HIS A 22 0.13 -2.47 6.65
N GLY A 23 0.80 -2.52 5.50
CA GLY A 23 0.49 -3.39 4.37
C GLY A 23 0.56 -4.86 4.74
N GLU A 24 1.56 -5.28 5.51
CA GLU A 24 1.68 -6.65 6.03
C GLU A 24 0.51 -7.02 6.94
N ARG A 25 0.15 -6.14 7.88
CA ARG A 25 -1.01 -6.35 8.78
C ARG A 25 -2.32 -6.40 8.00
N TYR A 26 -2.45 -5.50 7.03
CA TYR A 26 -3.61 -5.43 6.16
C TYR A 26 -3.77 -6.71 5.35
N ALA A 27 -2.71 -7.17 4.68
CA ALA A 27 -2.68 -8.41 3.91
C ALA A 27 -3.00 -9.64 4.79
N ALA A 28 -2.46 -9.68 6.01
CA ALA A 28 -2.77 -10.73 6.98
C ALA A 28 -4.25 -10.75 7.37
N ALA A 29 -4.86 -9.59 7.60
CA ALA A 29 -6.28 -9.48 7.92
C ALA A 29 -7.18 -9.94 6.75
N ILE A 30 -6.84 -9.58 5.50
CA ILE A 30 -7.59 -10.02 4.32
C ILE A 30 -7.46 -11.52 4.10
N ARG A 31 -6.27 -12.10 4.30
CA ARG A 31 -6.06 -13.55 4.24
C ARG A 31 -6.91 -14.27 5.30
N GLN A 32 -6.90 -13.78 6.54
CA GLN A 32 -7.73 -14.34 7.61
C GLN A 32 -9.23 -14.27 7.26
N LEU A 33 -9.68 -13.17 6.66
CA LEU A 33 -11.07 -13.02 6.24
C LEU A 33 -11.44 -13.99 5.11
N ARG A 34 -10.53 -14.23 4.14
CA ARG A 34 -10.70 -15.25 3.09
C ARG A 34 -10.78 -16.65 3.67
N GLU A 35 -9.89 -17.00 4.59
CA GLU A 35 -9.84 -18.32 5.25
C GLU A 35 -11.09 -18.60 6.08
N ARG A 36 -11.64 -17.57 6.74
CA ARG A 36 -12.91 -17.68 7.47
C ARG A 36 -14.10 -18.01 6.55
N GLY A 37 -14.01 -17.61 5.27
CA GLY A 37 -15.06 -17.79 4.29
C GLY A 37 -16.36 -17.04 4.63
N THR A 38 -17.42 -17.36 3.88
CA THR A 38 -18.74 -16.68 3.99
C THR A 38 -19.61 -17.23 5.12
N GLY A 39 -19.04 -18.09 5.97
CA GLY A 39 -19.69 -18.60 7.17
C GLY A 39 -20.86 -19.55 6.92
N GLY A 40 -20.87 -20.32 5.82
CA GLY A 40 -22.00 -21.22 5.48
C GLY A 40 -22.51 -22.10 6.63
N ALA A 41 -21.63 -22.49 7.57
CA ALA A 41 -22.00 -23.24 8.77
C ALA A 41 -22.87 -22.47 9.78
N SER A 42 -22.84 -21.12 9.80
CA SER A 42 -23.61 -20.29 10.73
C SER A 42 -25.03 -19.97 10.25
N TRP A 43 -25.39 -20.30 9.00
CA TRP A 43 -26.69 -19.98 8.42
C TRP A 43 -27.72 -21.13 8.52
N GLY A 44 -27.32 -22.32 9.01
CA GLY A 44 -28.21 -23.48 9.17
C GLY A 44 -28.60 -24.15 7.85
N ASP A 45 -29.60 -25.03 7.87
CA ASP A 45 -30.11 -25.72 6.68
C ASP A 45 -30.92 -24.74 5.81
N VAL A 46 -30.27 -24.19 4.78
CA VAL A 46 -30.64 -22.91 4.14
C VAL A 46 -31.58 -23.05 2.94
N GLY A 47 -32.51 -23.99 2.95
CA GLY A 47 -33.48 -24.15 1.86
C GLY A 47 -34.25 -22.86 1.49
N LEU A 48 -34.56 -22.00 2.48
CA LEU A 48 -35.27 -20.72 2.27
C LEU A 48 -34.35 -19.52 2.07
N PHE A 49 -33.11 -19.56 2.58
CA PHE A 49 -32.18 -18.42 2.59
C PHE A 49 -31.05 -18.56 1.57
N GLU A 50 -31.07 -19.59 0.74
CA GLU A 50 -29.99 -19.91 -0.19
C GLU A 50 -29.65 -18.75 -1.14
N VAL A 51 -30.66 -18.05 -1.66
CA VAL A 51 -30.45 -16.89 -2.55
C VAL A 51 -29.75 -15.74 -1.80
N LEU A 52 -30.12 -15.50 -0.55
CA LEU A 52 -29.47 -14.48 0.29
C LEU A 52 -28.05 -14.88 0.65
N ARG A 53 -27.81 -16.17 0.91
CA ARG A 53 -26.48 -16.71 1.16
C ARG A 53 -25.57 -16.56 -0.06
N MET A 54 -26.08 -16.86 -1.26
CA MET A 54 -25.34 -16.68 -2.51
C MET A 54 -25.00 -15.21 -2.76
N ALA A 55 -25.98 -14.31 -2.62
CA ALA A 55 -25.74 -12.88 -2.78
C ALA A 55 -24.73 -12.34 -1.75
N TYR A 56 -24.82 -12.80 -0.49
CA TYR A 56 -23.83 -12.45 0.54
C TYR A 56 -22.44 -12.97 0.18
N ALA A 57 -22.33 -14.19 -0.35
CA ALA A 57 -21.06 -14.77 -0.76
C ALA A 57 -20.42 -13.97 -1.91
N GLU A 58 -21.19 -13.64 -2.94
CA GLU A 58 -20.73 -12.85 -4.08
C GLU A 58 -20.29 -11.43 -3.65
N CYS A 59 -21.07 -10.78 -2.80
CA CYS A 59 -20.70 -9.49 -2.22
C CYS A 59 -19.41 -9.58 -1.40
N SER A 60 -19.25 -10.64 -0.60
CA SER A 60 -18.06 -10.86 0.21
C SER A 60 -16.83 -11.08 -0.64
N GLU A 61 -16.94 -11.88 -1.70
CA GLU A 61 -15.84 -12.11 -2.65
C GLU A 61 -15.46 -10.82 -3.38
N THR A 62 -16.44 -10.04 -3.83
CA THR A 62 -16.22 -8.73 -4.47
C THR A 62 -15.50 -7.77 -3.53
N ALA A 63 -15.94 -7.69 -2.27
CA ALA A 63 -15.30 -6.85 -1.26
C ALA A 63 -13.86 -7.31 -0.99
N LEU A 64 -13.63 -8.62 -0.89
CA LEU A 64 -12.31 -9.19 -0.68
C LEU A 64 -11.34 -8.90 -1.84
N ASP A 65 -11.83 -8.92 -3.09
CA ASP A 65 -11.03 -8.52 -4.25
C ASP A 65 -10.66 -7.03 -4.20
N ALA A 66 -11.64 -6.16 -3.90
CA ALA A 66 -11.41 -4.73 -3.75
C ALA A 66 -10.39 -4.44 -2.64
N PHE A 67 -10.49 -5.13 -1.50
CA PHE A 67 -9.52 -5.01 -0.42
C PHE A 67 -8.13 -5.48 -0.83
N THR A 68 -8.00 -6.61 -1.54
CA THR A 68 -6.70 -7.04 -2.06
C THR A 68 -6.03 -5.93 -2.91
N ARG A 69 -6.77 -5.30 -3.81
CA ARG A 69 -6.25 -4.19 -4.65
C ARG A 69 -5.84 -2.95 -3.84
N LEU A 70 -6.53 -2.65 -2.74
CA LEU A 70 -6.12 -1.59 -1.82
C LEU A 70 -4.80 -1.92 -1.13
N GLY A 71 -4.59 -3.20 -0.75
CA GLY A 71 -3.31 -3.69 -0.24
C GLY A 71 -2.17 -3.45 -1.22
N ASP A 72 -2.38 -3.78 -2.51
CA ASP A 72 -1.38 -3.54 -3.55
C ASP A 72 -1.05 -2.05 -3.71
N THR A 73 -2.06 -1.18 -3.56
CA THR A 73 -1.89 0.28 -3.63
C THR A 73 -1.07 0.82 -2.45
N ILE A 74 -1.28 0.29 -1.24
CA ILE A 74 -0.48 0.63 -0.06
C ILE A 74 1.00 0.30 -0.30
N GLN A 75 1.26 -0.90 -0.82
CA GLN A 75 2.63 -1.34 -1.11
C GLN A 75 3.27 -0.50 -2.22
N ALA A 76 2.57 -0.27 -3.33
CA ALA A 76 3.04 0.57 -4.43
C ALA A 76 3.32 2.01 -3.97
N THR A 77 2.55 2.53 -3.01
CA THR A 77 2.80 3.85 -2.41
C THR A 77 4.10 3.84 -1.64
N GLY A 78 4.35 2.81 -0.80
CA GLY A 78 5.62 2.64 -0.10
C GLY A 78 6.81 2.58 -1.05
N ASP A 79 6.70 1.81 -2.13
CA ASP A 79 7.72 1.71 -3.18
C ASP A 79 7.99 3.08 -3.83
N GLY A 80 6.93 3.81 -4.17
CA GLY A 80 7.03 5.16 -4.74
C GLY A 80 7.74 6.14 -3.81
N LEU A 81 7.46 6.10 -2.50
CA LEU A 81 8.14 6.96 -1.52
C LEU A 81 9.64 6.65 -1.45
N ARG A 82 10.05 5.38 -1.50
CA ARG A 82 11.47 5.00 -1.53
C ARG A 82 12.13 5.47 -2.82
N GLN A 83 11.43 5.37 -3.96
CA GLN A 83 11.94 5.85 -5.23
C GLN A 83 12.16 7.36 -5.24
N VAL A 84 11.21 8.14 -4.70
CA VAL A 84 11.37 9.59 -4.56
C VAL A 84 12.55 9.92 -3.66
N ALA A 85 12.68 9.26 -2.50
CA ALA A 85 13.80 9.47 -1.59
C ALA A 85 15.16 9.18 -2.25
N ALA A 86 15.25 8.11 -3.04
CA ALA A 86 16.46 7.75 -3.79
C ALA A 86 16.80 8.81 -4.85
N ASN A 87 15.80 9.27 -5.60
CA ASN A 87 15.98 10.29 -6.64
C ASN A 87 16.42 11.63 -6.04
N THR A 88 15.85 12.04 -4.91
CA THR A 88 16.25 13.27 -4.21
C THR A 88 17.71 13.21 -3.78
N ARG A 89 18.14 12.12 -3.12
CA ARG A 89 19.55 11.94 -2.70
C ARG A 89 20.52 11.91 -3.89
N ALA A 90 20.14 11.24 -4.98
CA ALA A 90 20.96 11.21 -6.19
C ALA A 90 21.13 12.62 -6.76
N THR A 91 20.05 13.40 -6.81
CA THR A 91 20.07 14.80 -7.27
C THR A 91 20.94 15.68 -6.38
N GLU A 92 20.81 15.57 -5.04
CA GLU A 92 21.64 16.30 -4.08
C GLU A 92 23.13 15.96 -4.24
N THR A 93 23.45 14.69 -4.47
CA THR A 93 24.82 14.23 -4.70
C THR A 93 25.39 14.81 -5.98
N THR A 94 24.63 14.77 -7.08
CA THR A 94 25.05 15.35 -8.37
C THR A 94 25.26 16.86 -8.28
N ILE A 95 24.34 17.59 -7.62
CA ILE A 95 24.47 19.05 -7.43
C ILE A 95 25.71 19.37 -6.59
N THR A 96 25.93 18.64 -5.49
CA THR A 96 27.09 18.85 -4.62
C THR A 96 28.40 18.62 -5.37
N ALA A 97 28.47 17.56 -6.18
CA ALA A 97 29.64 17.28 -7.00
C ALA A 97 29.90 18.37 -8.06
N ALA A 98 28.84 18.90 -8.69
CA ALA A 98 28.95 20.00 -9.65
C ALA A 98 29.47 21.29 -8.99
N LEU A 99 28.93 21.64 -7.81
CA LEU A 99 29.37 22.81 -7.04
C LEU A 99 30.83 22.70 -6.58
N GLN A 100 31.29 21.50 -6.24
CA GLN A 100 32.70 21.26 -5.89
C GLN A 100 33.62 21.29 -7.11
N GLY A 101 33.15 20.85 -8.28
CA GLY A 101 33.91 20.90 -9.53
C GLY A 101 34.13 22.32 -10.05
N ASP A 102 33.12 23.19 -9.91
CA ASP A 102 33.20 24.62 -10.29
C ASP A 102 34.12 25.45 -9.37
N GLN A 103 34.49 24.95 -8.19
CA GLN A 103 35.41 25.64 -7.28
C GLN A 103 36.89 25.52 -7.66
N TRP A 104 37.22 24.75 -8.70
CA TRP A 104 38.60 24.52 -9.17
C TRP A 104 38.85 24.99 -10.61
N VAL A 105 37.97 25.84 -11.17
CA VAL A 105 38.11 26.52 -12.46
C VAL A 105 38.01 28.03 -12.26
#